data_AF-A0A9P8CB70-F1
#
_entry.id   AF-A0A9P8CB70-F1
#
_cell.length_a   1.000
_cell.length_b   1.000
_cell.length_c   1.000
_cell.angle_alpha   90.00
_cell.angle_beta   90.00
_cell.angle_gamma   90.00
#
_symmetry.space_group_name_H-M   'P 1'
#
loop_
_entity.id
_entity.type
_entity.pdbx_description
1 polymer ?
#
loop_
_entity_poly.entity_id
_entity_poly.type
_entity_poly.pdbx_seq_one_letter_code
_entity_poly.pdbx_strand_id
1 'polypeptide(L)'
;MTVDRDAHPTNHPHPYRKLSPWKIKYKLRVPKGRAREVATSFYQLKIDHGYNKPFLHHVNNSTNPRCRCVRHEMPQHLILECPETGNERKALQNMFKQLKFTKQATIHALMESKIGIQGRLTFLKNTRISTRARHMGRMGELAEERMEY
;
A
#
# COMPACT_ATOMS: atom_id res chain seq x y z
N MET A 1 -8.25 -49.35 -0.62
CA MET A 1 -8.45 -48.37 -1.71
C MET A 1 -7.97 -47.01 -1.20
N THR A 2 -6.70 -46.73 -1.40
CA THR A 2 -6.05 -45.46 -1.03
C THR A 2 -6.23 -44.50 -2.19
N VAL A 3 -7.00 -43.43 -1.98
CA VAL A 3 -7.12 -42.34 -2.96
C VAL A 3 -5.86 -41.49 -2.87
N ASP A 4 -4.99 -41.66 -3.86
CA ASP A 4 -3.84 -40.80 -4.10
C ASP A 4 -4.34 -39.35 -4.29
N ARG A 5 -3.80 -38.45 -3.46
CA ARG A 5 -4.01 -37.00 -3.62
C ARG A 5 -3.10 -36.54 -4.74
N ASP A 6 -3.68 -36.31 -5.92
CA ASP A 6 -3.00 -35.68 -7.04
C ASP A 6 -2.38 -34.34 -6.62
N ALA A 7 -1.06 -34.33 -6.52
CA ALA A 7 -0.26 -33.14 -6.33
C ALA A 7 -0.42 -32.23 -7.56
N HIS A 8 -1.29 -31.23 -7.46
CA HIS A 8 -1.34 -30.15 -8.44
C HIS A 8 0.01 -29.42 -8.44
N PRO A 9 0.72 -29.33 -9.59
CA PRO A 9 1.94 -28.55 -9.66
C PRO A 9 1.55 -27.07 -9.57
N THR A 10 1.72 -26.44 -8.41
CA THR A 10 1.54 -24.99 -8.23
C THR A 10 2.72 -24.25 -8.85
N ASN A 11 2.87 -24.38 -10.17
CA ASN A 11 3.78 -23.58 -10.96
C ASN A 11 3.01 -22.34 -11.43
N HIS A 12 2.65 -21.47 -10.49
CA HIS A 12 2.18 -20.13 -10.84
C HIS A 12 3.42 -19.25 -10.99
N PRO A 13 3.87 -18.91 -12.21
CA PRO A 13 4.97 -18.00 -12.42
C PRO A 13 4.55 -16.61 -11.93
N HIS A 14 4.82 -16.31 -10.66
CA HIS A 14 4.47 -15.09 -9.90
C HIS A 14 3.97 -13.94 -10.80
N PRO A 15 2.69 -13.96 -11.25
CA PRO A 15 2.24 -13.14 -12.38
C PRO A 15 2.32 -11.65 -12.03
N TYR A 16 2.22 -11.37 -10.73
CA TYR A 16 2.31 -10.06 -10.10
C TYR A 16 3.68 -9.38 -10.23
N ARG A 17 4.77 -10.10 -10.54
CA ARG A 17 6.10 -9.48 -10.72
C ARG A 17 6.18 -8.64 -11.99
N LYS A 18 5.37 -8.95 -13.02
CA LYS A 18 5.36 -8.22 -14.31
C LYS A 18 4.57 -6.91 -14.25
N LEU A 19 3.66 -6.77 -13.28
CA LEU A 19 2.73 -5.64 -13.19
C LEU A 19 3.27 -4.48 -12.35
N SER A 20 4.15 -4.77 -11.39
CA SER A 20 4.74 -3.72 -10.57
C SER A 20 5.85 -3.00 -11.33
N PRO A 21 5.82 -1.66 -11.45
CA PRO A 21 6.98 -0.91 -11.97
C PRO A 21 8.22 -1.07 -11.07
N TRP A 22 8.03 -1.59 -9.84
CA TRP A 22 9.06 -1.79 -8.85
C TRP A 22 9.73 -3.16 -8.98
N LYS A 23 10.92 -3.20 -9.59
CA LYS A 23 11.78 -4.39 -9.58
C LYS A 23 12.31 -4.61 -8.16
N ILE A 24 11.81 -5.64 -7.46
CA ILE A 24 12.32 -6.04 -6.14
C ILE A 24 13.75 -6.56 -6.31
N LYS A 25 14.75 -5.69 -6.11
CA LYS A 25 16.18 -6.03 -6.23
C LYS A 25 16.76 -6.74 -5.00
N TYR A 26 16.08 -6.67 -3.85
CA TYR A 26 16.57 -7.20 -2.58
C TYR A 26 15.49 -7.98 -1.83
N LYS A 27 15.90 -9.01 -1.07
CA LYS A 27 15.02 -9.75 -0.15
C LYS A 27 14.33 -8.76 0.78
N LEU A 28 13.00 -8.77 0.76
CA LEU A 28 12.15 -7.90 1.56
C LEU A 28 12.42 -8.14 3.05
N ARG A 29 13.16 -7.23 3.70
CA ARG A 29 13.44 -7.31 5.15
C ARG A 29 12.27 -6.76 5.93
N VAL A 30 11.55 -7.64 6.64
CA VAL A 30 10.39 -7.24 7.44
C VAL A 30 10.87 -6.25 8.52
N PRO A 31 10.22 -5.08 8.67
CA PRO A 31 10.53 -4.18 9.76
C PRO A 31 10.38 -4.91 11.10
N LYS A 32 11.49 -5.15 11.81
CA LYS A 32 11.48 -5.83 13.11
C LYS A 32 10.77 -4.95 14.16
N GLY A 33 10.01 -5.56 15.06
CA GLY A 33 9.32 -4.86 16.17
C GLY A 33 8.14 -3.98 15.74
N ARG A 34 7.55 -4.22 14.56
CA ARG A 34 6.35 -3.52 14.08
C ARG A 34 5.15 -4.45 14.06
N ALA A 35 3.96 -3.88 14.24
CA ALA A 35 2.71 -4.63 14.08
C ALA A 35 2.64 -5.26 12.68
N ARG A 36 2.18 -6.51 12.62
CA ARG A 36 2.09 -7.29 11.38
C ARG A 36 1.36 -6.53 10.28
N GLU A 37 0.27 -5.86 10.63
CA GLU A 37 -0.53 -5.04 9.70
C GLU A 37 0.32 -3.99 8.98
N VAL A 38 1.06 -3.16 9.73
CA VAL A 38 1.91 -2.10 9.17
C VAL A 38 2.99 -2.67 8.25
N ALA A 39 3.58 -3.80 8.64
CA ALA A 39 4.59 -4.48 7.82
C ALA A 39 3.98 -5.03 6.52
N THR A 40 2.79 -5.61 6.58
CA THR A 40 2.07 -6.10 5.40
C THR A 40 1.68 -4.96 4.48
N SER A 41 1.10 -3.88 5.00
CA SER A 41 0.74 -2.69 4.21
C SER A 41 1.94 -2.05 3.53
N PHE A 42 3.09 -2.03 4.21
CA PHE A 42 4.34 -1.55 3.63
C PHE A 42 4.73 -2.32 2.36
N TYR A 43 4.61 -3.65 2.39
CA TYR A 43 4.92 -4.47 1.23
C TYR A 43 3.87 -4.36 0.15
N GLN A 44 2.59 -4.45 0.51
CA GLN A 44 1.47 -4.28 -0.40
C GLN A 44 1.59 -2.98 -1.19
N LEU A 45 1.90 -1.87 -0.53
CA LEU A 45 2.13 -0.59 -1.20
C LEU A 45 3.38 -0.60 -2.09
N LYS A 46 4.43 -1.32 -1.72
CA LYS A 46 5.67 -1.42 -2.51
C LYS A 46 5.52 -2.25 -3.78
N ILE A 47 4.74 -3.32 -3.73
CA ILE A 47 4.53 -4.21 -4.88
C ILE A 47 3.27 -3.85 -5.67
N ASP A 48 2.51 -2.86 -5.21
CA ASP A 48 1.20 -2.47 -5.71
C ASP A 48 0.16 -3.62 -5.74
N HIS A 49 -0.06 -4.23 -4.57
CA HIS A 49 -0.89 -5.43 -4.42
C HIS A 49 -1.77 -5.36 -3.18
N GLY A 50 -2.70 -6.31 -3.02
CA GLY A 50 -3.45 -6.51 -1.79
C GLY A 50 -4.62 -5.54 -1.72
N TYR A 51 -4.63 -4.64 -0.73
CA TYR A 51 -5.74 -3.69 -0.55
C TYR A 51 -5.54 -2.35 -1.27
N ASN A 52 -4.66 -2.30 -2.27
CA ASN A 52 -4.55 -1.14 -3.17
C ASN A 52 -5.69 -1.17 -4.19
N LYS A 53 -6.36 -0.04 -4.43
CA LYS A 53 -7.48 0.00 -5.38
C LYS A 53 -7.15 -0.46 -6.81
N PRO A 54 -6.01 -0.12 -7.42
CA PRO A 54 -5.69 -0.60 -8.77
C PRO A 54 -5.63 -2.12 -8.84
N PHE A 55 -5.01 -2.75 -7.83
CA PHE A 55 -4.99 -4.20 -7.70
C PHE A 55 -6.38 -4.78 -7.49
N LEU A 56 -7.17 -4.23 -6.56
CA LEU A 56 -8.52 -4.70 -6.29
C LEU A 56 -9.42 -4.59 -7.52
N HIS A 57 -9.31 -3.51 -8.29
CA HIS A 57 -10.03 -3.34 -9.54
C HIS A 57 -9.62 -4.37 -10.58
N HIS A 58 -8.32 -4.67 -10.70
CA HIS A 58 -7.82 -5.69 -11.61
C HIS A 58 -8.36 -7.10 -11.29
N VAL A 59 -8.57 -7.42 -10.00
CA VAL A 59 -9.15 -8.70 -9.58
C VAL A 59 -10.67 -8.65 -9.37
N ASN A 60 -11.36 -7.64 -9.92
CA ASN A 60 -12.81 -7.45 -9.82
C ASN A 60 -13.39 -7.34 -8.39
N ASN A 61 -12.56 -6.93 -7.42
CA ASN A 61 -12.94 -6.68 -6.03
C ASN A 61 -13.11 -5.17 -5.72
N SER A 62 -13.02 -4.29 -6.72
CA SER A 62 -13.32 -2.86 -6.62
C SER A 62 -13.93 -2.38 -7.93
N THR A 63 -14.88 -1.45 -7.85
CA THR A 63 -15.55 -0.86 -9.02
C THR A 63 -14.66 0.11 -9.80
N ASN A 64 -13.63 0.68 -9.17
CA ASN A 64 -12.67 1.57 -9.84
C ASN A 64 -11.28 1.53 -9.19
N PRO A 65 -10.22 1.91 -9.94
CA PRO A 65 -8.84 2.00 -9.43
C PRO A 65 -8.50 3.38 -8.82
N ARG A 66 -9.51 4.24 -8.55
CA ARG A 66 -9.31 5.66 -8.20
C ARG A 66 -9.40 5.90 -6.70
N CYS A 67 -8.56 6.78 -6.15
CA CYS A 67 -8.68 7.32 -4.80
C CYS A 67 -10.01 8.08 -4.62
N ARG A 68 -10.47 8.39 -3.40
CA ARG A 68 -11.73 9.17 -3.25
C ARG A 68 -11.53 10.60 -3.75
N CYS A 69 -10.31 11.13 -3.73
CA CYS A 69 -9.97 12.38 -4.41
C CYS A 69 -9.86 12.25 -5.96
N VAL A 70 -10.47 11.21 -6.55
CA VAL A 70 -10.65 10.97 -8.00
C VAL A 70 -9.38 10.62 -8.80
N ARG A 71 -8.18 10.93 -8.28
CA ARG A 71 -6.91 10.53 -8.91
C ARG A 71 -6.67 9.01 -8.85
N HIS A 72 -5.86 8.51 -9.78
CA HIS A 72 -5.45 7.10 -9.76
C HIS A 72 -4.71 6.79 -8.45
N GLU A 73 -5.10 5.72 -7.76
CA GLU A 73 -4.56 5.40 -6.44
C GLU A 73 -3.20 4.71 -6.54
N MET A 74 -2.16 5.50 -6.85
CA MET A 74 -0.78 5.03 -6.89
C MET A 74 -0.04 5.34 -5.58
N PRO A 75 1.01 4.59 -5.21
CA PRO A 75 1.83 4.86 -4.02
C PRO A 75 2.37 6.30 -3.97
N GLN A 76 2.78 6.83 -5.11
CA GLN A 76 3.24 8.22 -5.22
C GLN A 76 2.13 9.20 -4.83
N HIS A 77 0.95 9.04 -5.41
CA HIS A 77 -0.21 9.85 -5.10
C HIS A 77 -0.54 9.78 -3.60
N LEU A 78 -0.68 8.58 -3.06
CA LEU A 78 -1.05 8.35 -1.67
C LEU A 78 -0.07 8.95 -0.65
N ILE A 79 1.24 8.92 -0.92
CA ILE A 79 2.24 9.40 0.04
C ILE A 79 2.55 10.89 -0.15
N LEU A 80 2.57 11.40 -1.39
CA LEU A 80 3.12 12.72 -1.70
C LEU A 80 2.07 13.77 -2.08
N GLU A 81 0.90 13.36 -2.55
CA GLU A 81 -0.04 14.27 -3.23
C GLU A 81 -1.46 14.20 -2.70
N CYS A 82 -1.86 13.09 -2.07
CA CYS A 82 -3.23 12.82 -1.71
C CYS A 82 -3.72 13.82 -0.64
N PRO A 83 -4.84 14.52 -0.88
CA PRO A 83 -5.46 15.40 0.10
C PRO A 83 -5.97 14.64 1.34
N GLU A 84 -6.49 13.41 1.17
CA GLU A 84 -7.02 12.59 2.29
C GLU A 84 -5.97 12.31 3.36
N THR A 85 -4.70 12.24 2.97
CA THR A 85 -3.57 11.96 3.86
C THR A 85 -2.73 13.21 4.12
N GLY A 86 -3.34 14.38 3.96
CA GLY A 86 -2.64 15.67 4.02
C GLY A 86 -1.96 15.93 5.35
N ASN A 87 -2.59 15.56 6.46
CA ASN A 87 -2.07 15.76 7.81
C ASN A 87 -0.84 14.88 8.07
N GLU A 88 -0.94 13.58 7.78
CA GLU A 88 0.16 12.63 7.95
C GLU A 88 1.31 12.92 6.99
N ARG A 89 1.00 13.42 5.79
CA ARG A 89 2.02 13.86 4.83
C ARG A 89 2.80 15.07 5.34
N LYS A 90 2.12 16.07 5.91
CA LYS A 90 2.81 17.21 6.56
C LYS A 90 3.70 16.75 7.70
N ALA A 91 3.21 15.82 8.54
CA ALA A 91 4.01 15.22 9.61
C ALA A 91 5.24 14.48 9.08
N LEU A 92 5.08 13.69 8.01
CA LEU A 92 6.17 12.99 7.34
C LEU A 92 7.22 13.97 6.77
N GLN A 93 6.78 15.05 6.14
CA GLN A 93 7.67 16.10 5.63
C GLN A 93 8.42 16.83 6.75
N ASN A 94 7.74 17.14 7.86
CA ASN A 94 8.37 17.77 9.02
C ASN A 94 9.44 16.85 9.65
N MET A 95 9.17 15.55 9.73
CA MET A 95 10.15 14.57 10.18
C MET A 95 11.40 14.57 9.28
N PHE A 96 11.25 14.65 7.96
CA PHE A 96 12.40 14.74 7.05
C PHE A 96 13.17 16.05 7.17
N LYS A 97 12.48 17.18 7.38
CA LYS A 97 13.12 18.47 7.65
C LYS A 97 13.96 18.40 8.93
N GLN A 98 13.42 17.88 10.01
CA GLN A 98 14.12 17.71 11.30
C GLN A 98 15.36 16.82 11.17
N LEU A 99 15.25 15.73 10.39
CA LEU A 99 16.36 14.80 10.15
C LEU A 99 17.37 15.29 9.10
N LYS A 100 17.25 16.55 8.63
CA LYS A 100 18.07 17.15 7.56
C LYS A 100 18.17 16.23 6.33
N PHE A 101 17.07 15.54 6.00
CA PHE A 101 17.04 14.67 4.84
C PHE A 101 17.00 15.53 3.57
N THR A 102 18.16 15.73 2.95
CA THR A 102 18.38 16.72 1.87
C THR A 102 17.84 16.29 0.51
N LYS A 103 17.62 14.99 0.30
CA LYS A 103 16.93 14.52 -0.90
C LYS A 103 15.49 15.02 -0.81
N GLN A 104 15.03 15.75 -1.82
CA GLN A 104 13.59 15.98 -2.04
C GLN A 104 12.88 14.63 -1.84
N ALA A 105 11.73 14.64 -1.16
CA ALA A 105 10.97 13.44 -0.84
C ALA A 105 10.40 12.82 -2.13
N THR A 106 11.28 12.23 -2.93
CA THR A 106 10.92 11.44 -4.09
C THR A 106 10.39 10.10 -3.59
N ILE A 107 9.50 9.50 -4.38
CA ILE A 107 8.97 8.18 -4.06
C ILE A 107 10.11 7.16 -3.90
N HIS A 108 11.18 7.22 -4.70
CA HIS A 108 12.34 6.33 -4.52
C HIS A 108 13.04 6.51 -3.16
N ALA A 109 13.28 7.75 -2.74
CA ALA A 109 13.91 8.03 -1.45
C ALA A 109 13.08 7.49 -0.28
N LEU A 110 11.75 7.62 -0.35
CA LEU A 110 10.80 7.07 0.62
C LEU A 110 10.77 5.54 0.64
N MET A 111 10.92 4.93 -0.54
CA MET A 111 10.72 3.50 -0.72
C MET A 111 11.96 2.68 -0.35
N GLU A 112 13.16 3.27 -0.46
CA GLU A 112 14.44 2.56 -0.37
C GLU A 112 15.37 3.04 0.76
N SER A 113 15.32 4.32 1.15
CA SER A 113 16.22 4.81 2.21
C SER A 113 15.78 4.34 3.61
N LYS A 114 16.72 4.14 4.53
CA LYS A 114 16.42 3.73 5.92
C LYS A 114 15.50 4.74 6.63
N ILE A 115 15.79 6.04 6.45
CA ILE A 115 14.99 7.15 7.01
C ILE A 115 13.59 7.18 6.36
N GLY A 116 13.52 7.03 5.04
CA GLY A 116 12.25 6.96 4.29
C GLY A 116 11.39 5.76 4.69
N ILE A 117 11.99 4.59 4.89
CA ILE A 117 11.32 3.39 5.39
C ILE A 117 10.72 3.67 6.77
N GLN A 118 11.48 4.24 7.70
CA GLN A 118 11.00 4.56 9.04
C GLN A 118 9.83 5.56 9.00
N GLY A 119 9.96 6.64 8.23
CA GLY A 119 8.89 7.63 8.06
C GLY A 119 7.64 7.02 7.46
N ARG A 120 7.78 6.20 6.42
CA ARG A 120 6.66 5.52 5.78
C ARG A 120 5.98 4.52 6.72
N LEU A 121 6.71 3.80 7.57
CA LEU A 121 6.09 2.91 8.55
C LEU A 121 5.21 3.67 9.54
N THR A 122 5.67 4.84 10.01
CA THR A 122 4.86 5.73 10.85
C THR A 122 3.65 6.25 10.10
N PHE A 123 3.84 6.70 8.85
CA PHE A 123 2.77 7.17 7.98
C PHE A 123 1.70 6.10 7.74
N LEU A 124 2.10 4.85 7.46
CA LEU A 124 1.18 3.73 7.23
C LEU A 124 0.46 3.31 8.50
N LYS A 125 1.12 3.37 9.66
CA LYS A 125 0.47 3.12 10.95
C LYS A 125 -0.69 4.08 11.19
N ASN A 126 -0.54 5.35 10.82
CA ASN A 126 -1.55 6.39 11.06
C ASN A 126 -2.65 6.38 9.99
N THR A 127 -2.28 6.26 8.72
CA THR A 127 -3.23 6.34 7.59
C THR A 127 -3.94 5.03 7.27
N ARG A 128 -3.43 3.90 7.77
CA ARG A 128 -3.92 2.54 7.48
C ARG A 128 -4.06 2.25 5.98
N ILE A 129 -3.25 2.89 5.12
CA ILE A 129 -3.21 2.62 3.68
C ILE A 129 -2.88 1.15 3.42
N SER A 130 -3.47 0.56 2.37
CA SER A 130 -3.25 -0.85 2.01
C SER A 130 -3.57 -1.79 3.17
N THR A 131 -4.65 -1.51 3.93
CA THR A 131 -5.19 -2.41 4.95
C THR A 131 -6.60 -2.80 4.58
N ARG A 132 -7.03 -3.99 5.06
CA ARG A 132 -8.43 -4.40 4.98
C ARG A 132 -9.33 -3.39 5.69
N ALA A 133 -8.93 -2.93 6.87
CA ALA A 133 -9.73 -1.99 7.67
C ALA A 133 -10.08 -0.72 6.90
N ARG A 134 -9.09 -0.12 6.21
CA ARG A 134 -9.34 1.06 5.37
C ARG A 134 -10.24 0.74 4.17
N HIS A 135 -10.05 -0.41 3.53
CA HIS A 135 -10.91 -0.82 2.42
C HIS A 135 -12.36 -1.05 2.88
N MET A 136 -12.57 -1.73 4.01
CA MET A 136 -13.91 -1.95 4.56
C MET A 136 -14.57 -0.64 5.01
N GLY A 137 -13.83 0.27 5.65
CA GLY A 137 -14.36 1.60 6.02
C GLY A 137 -14.82 2.40 4.80
N ARG A 138 -14.06 2.33 3.69
CA ARG A 138 -14.44 2.92 2.40
C ARG A 138 -15.74 2.33 1.83
N MET A 139 -15.97 1.04 2.01
CA MET A 139 -17.16 0.36 1.51
C MET A 139 -18.38 0.60 2.41
N GLY A 140 -18.19 0.70 3.72
CA GLY A 140 -19.24 1.01 4.69
C GLY A 140 -19.80 2.41 4.50
N GLU A 141 -18.94 3.43 4.41
CA GLU A 141 -19.34 4.83 4.18
C GLU A 141 -20.16 4.99 2.87
N LEU A 142 -19.78 4.28 1.80
CA LEU A 142 -20.51 4.30 0.52
C LEU A 142 -21.86 3.56 0.55
N ALA A 143 -22.06 2.66 1.52
CA ALA A 143 -23.33 1.96 1.71
C ALA A 143 -24.29 2.82 2.54
N GLU A 144 -23.78 3.53 3.55
CA GLU A 144 -24.54 4.48 4.38
C GLU A 144 -25.04 5.68 3.54
N GLU A 145 -24.17 6.33 2.76
CA GLU A 145 -24.55 7.44 1.86
C GLU A 145 -25.63 7.08 0.82
N ARG A 146 -25.77 5.78 0.48
CA ARG A 146 -26.73 5.29 -0.51
C ARG A 146 -28.10 4.94 0.09
N MET A 147 -28.19 4.85 1.42
CA MET A 147 -29.45 4.63 2.14
C MET A 147 -30.09 5.92 2.66
N GLU A 148 -29.38 7.05 2.59
CA GLU A 148 -29.90 8.38 2.94
C GLU A 148 -30.63 9.09 1.77
N TYR A 149 -30.91 8.36 0.68
CA TYR A 149 -31.67 8.85 -0.49
C TYR A 149 -32.91 8.01 -0.77
#